data_AF-A0A8S9Y0V1-F1
#
_entry.id   AF-A0A8S9Y0V1-F1
#
_cell.length_a   1.000
_cell.length_b   1.000
_cell.length_c   1.000
_cell.angle_alpha   90.00
_cell.angle_beta   90.00
_cell.angle_gamma   90.00
#
_symmetry.space_group_name_H-M   'P 1'
#
loop_
_entity.id
_entity.type
_entity.pdbx_description
1 polymer ?
#
loop_
_entity_poly.entity_id
_entity_poly.type
_entity_poly.pdbx_seq_one_letter_code
_entity_poly.pdbx_strand_id
1 'polypeptide(L)'
;MHEPRRRTQIKRYGHDEAVMDMSDLESSSGGETDNDNDTSLGVGRGRGRRVKNKLHKKHKFRFDEYTNKDGEITYGAWARSECFKVERGLLTFGWGRWQEILSHNQFREGWKECDIEDCARVIVLYCLRFYRGDDKIRTFIWDLITPPEFDSRNHTVIPGSTQGIPRGRKATRKLKHCEGMDFSDHWSRHEKFDGDIFLESNYRKHLSRHANKLLLRVRMLHYIKNEIIGDLVQHISDGTHI
;
A
#
# COMPACT_ATOMS: atom_id res chain seq x y z
N MET A 1 44.36 -10.02 -19.33
CA MET A 1 43.28 -11.00 -19.53
C MET A 1 42.64 -11.25 -18.18
N HIS A 2 41.41 -10.77 -17.94
CA HIS A 2 40.70 -10.98 -16.67
C HIS A 2 39.93 -12.29 -16.74
N GLU A 3 40.28 -13.23 -15.87
CA GLU A 3 39.57 -14.51 -15.73
C GLU A 3 38.19 -14.29 -15.08
N PRO A 4 37.09 -14.87 -15.60
CA PRO A 4 35.77 -14.73 -14.98
C PRO A 4 35.67 -15.57 -13.69
N ARG A 5 35.11 -15.02 -12.61
CA ARG A 5 34.89 -15.77 -11.36
C ARG A 5 33.93 -16.94 -11.56
N ARG A 6 34.41 -18.14 -11.20
CA ARG A 6 33.65 -19.39 -11.18
C ARG A 6 32.65 -19.43 -10.01
N ARG A 7 31.39 -19.77 -10.29
CA ARG A 7 30.33 -19.93 -9.27
C ARG A 7 30.42 -21.33 -8.65
N THR A 8 30.56 -21.42 -7.33
CA THR A 8 30.46 -22.69 -6.60
C THR A 8 29.00 -22.99 -6.24
N GLN A 9 28.55 -24.22 -6.52
CA GLN A 9 27.28 -24.75 -6.04
C GLN A 9 27.39 -25.09 -4.55
N ILE A 10 26.39 -24.69 -3.76
CA ILE A 10 26.24 -25.13 -2.37
C ILE A 10 25.58 -26.51 -2.38
N LYS A 11 26.28 -27.51 -1.82
CA LYS A 11 25.69 -28.83 -1.51
C LYS A 11 24.73 -28.67 -0.33
N ARG A 12 23.46 -28.97 -0.55
CA ARG A 12 22.50 -29.16 0.55
C ARG A 12 22.69 -30.59 1.07
N TYR A 13 23.03 -30.73 2.34
CA TYR A 13 22.94 -32.01 3.04
C TYR A 13 21.47 -32.44 3.11
N GLY A 14 21.18 -33.69 2.80
CA GLY A 14 19.82 -34.26 2.84
C GLY A 14 19.43 -35.14 1.65
N HIS A 15 20.39 -35.61 0.85
CA HIS A 15 20.12 -36.61 -0.18
C HIS A 15 21.24 -37.65 -0.16
N ASP A 16 21.10 -38.63 0.74
CA ASP A 16 21.64 -39.96 0.50
C ASP A 16 20.67 -40.98 1.10
N GLU A 17 20.25 -41.88 0.22
CA GLU A 17 19.40 -43.03 0.45
C GLU A 17 20.08 -44.03 1.39
N ALA A 18 19.36 -44.48 2.42
CA ALA A 18 19.66 -45.73 3.10
C ALA A 18 18.35 -46.44 3.43
N VAL A 19 17.98 -47.32 2.50
CA VAL A 19 17.26 -48.58 2.69
C VAL A 19 17.23 -49.07 4.15
N MET A 20 16.04 -49.08 4.77
CA MET A 20 15.72 -50.05 5.82
C MET A 20 14.32 -50.60 5.56
N ASP A 21 14.34 -51.73 4.86
CA ASP A 21 13.29 -52.74 4.82
C ASP A 21 13.41 -53.58 6.11
N MET A 22 12.39 -53.57 6.96
CA MET A 22 12.14 -54.61 7.96
C MET A 22 10.63 -54.76 8.13
N SER A 23 10.21 -56.02 8.08
CA SER A 23 8.87 -56.57 7.88
C SER A 23 8.02 -56.71 9.15
N ASP A 24 6.72 -56.89 8.87
CA ASP A 24 5.60 -57.51 9.61
C ASP A 24 5.75 -57.91 11.08
N LEU A 25 4.83 -57.41 11.92
CA LEU A 25 4.18 -58.21 12.97
C LEU A 25 2.70 -57.80 13.16
N GLU A 26 1.87 -58.84 13.09
CA GLU A 26 0.42 -58.95 13.26
C GLU A 26 0.01 -58.87 14.75
N SER A 27 -1.06 -58.12 15.10
CA SER A 27 -2.08 -58.57 16.07
C SER A 27 -3.24 -57.58 16.26
N SER A 28 -4.41 -58.18 16.49
CA SER A 28 -5.78 -57.69 16.35
C SER A 28 -6.45 -57.24 17.66
N SER A 29 -7.45 -56.34 17.55
CA SER A 29 -8.76 -56.28 18.27
C SER A 29 -9.25 -54.82 18.34
N GLY A 30 -10.51 -54.41 18.11
CA GLY A 30 -11.80 -55.00 17.76
C GLY A 30 -12.91 -53.94 18.03
N GLY A 31 -14.00 -53.91 17.25
CA GLY A 31 -15.25 -53.15 17.53
C GLY A 31 -15.64 -52.07 16.49
N GLU A 32 -16.19 -52.42 15.32
CA GLU A 32 -17.62 -52.51 14.93
C GLU A 32 -18.40 -51.18 14.78
N THR A 33 -18.83 -50.89 13.53
CA THR A 33 -20.25 -50.66 13.16
C THR A 33 -20.40 -50.62 11.63
N ASP A 34 -21.48 -51.25 11.19
CA ASP A 34 -21.81 -51.67 9.82
C ASP A 34 -22.12 -50.55 8.82
N ASN A 35 -21.83 -50.81 7.54
CA ASN A 35 -22.81 -50.60 6.48
C ASN A 35 -22.40 -51.33 5.19
N ASP A 36 -23.18 -52.36 4.87
CA ASP A 36 -23.16 -53.10 3.61
C ASP A 36 -23.71 -52.26 2.45
N ASN A 37 -22.99 -52.21 1.32
CA ASN A 37 -23.62 -52.45 0.02
C ASN A 37 -22.57 -52.89 -1.01
N ASP A 38 -22.66 -54.15 -1.39
CA ASP A 38 -21.97 -54.80 -2.50
C ASP A 38 -22.54 -54.33 -3.85
N THR A 39 -21.69 -54.11 -4.85
CA THR A 39 -21.75 -54.77 -6.18
C THR A 39 -21.04 -53.99 -7.30
N SER A 40 -20.24 -54.76 -8.04
CA SER A 40 -19.84 -54.58 -9.45
C SER A 40 -18.44 -54.03 -9.76
N LEU A 41 -17.57 -55.00 -9.98
CA LEU A 41 -16.32 -54.98 -10.75
C LEU A 41 -16.54 -54.42 -12.18
N GLY A 42 -15.63 -53.56 -12.63
CA GLY A 42 -15.60 -53.07 -14.01
C GLY A 42 -14.28 -52.39 -14.38
N VAL A 43 -13.31 -53.18 -14.84
CA VAL A 43 -12.09 -52.72 -15.52
C VAL A 43 -12.48 -52.08 -16.86
N GLY A 44 -12.14 -50.81 -17.07
CA GLY A 44 -12.45 -50.13 -18.34
C GLY A 44 -11.63 -48.86 -18.56
N ARG A 45 -10.63 -48.95 -19.46
CA ARG A 45 -9.89 -47.81 -20.02
C ARG A 45 -10.86 -46.91 -20.78
N GLY A 46 -11.06 -45.67 -20.33
CA GLY A 46 -11.95 -44.71 -20.99
C GLY A 46 -11.47 -43.28 -20.87
N ARG A 47 -11.04 -42.70 -21.99
CA ARG A 47 -10.77 -41.26 -22.17
C ARG A 47 -12.03 -40.44 -21.85
N GLY A 48 -12.11 -39.88 -20.65
CA GLY A 48 -13.10 -38.86 -20.28
C GLY A 48 -12.51 -37.46 -20.34
N ARG A 49 -12.78 -36.70 -21.42
CA ARG A 49 -12.53 -35.26 -21.49
C ARG A 49 -13.24 -34.57 -20.31
N ARG A 50 -12.49 -34.12 -19.30
CA ARG A 50 -12.99 -33.14 -18.32
C ARG A 50 -13.24 -31.82 -19.04
N VAL A 51 -14.49 -31.58 -19.42
CA VAL A 51 -14.96 -30.27 -19.89
C VAL A 51 -14.82 -29.29 -18.72
N LYS A 52 -13.78 -28.46 -18.78
CA LYS A 52 -13.45 -27.41 -17.81
C LYS A 52 -14.30 -26.16 -18.10
N ASN A 53 -15.62 -26.25 -17.97
CA ASN A 53 -16.50 -25.08 -18.07
C ASN A 53 -17.23 -24.87 -16.75
N LYS A 54 -16.61 -24.09 -15.85
CA LYS A 54 -17.25 -23.24 -14.82
C LYS A 54 -16.15 -22.81 -13.85
N LEU A 55 -15.66 -21.57 -13.98
CA LEU A 55 -15.48 -20.65 -12.83
C LEU A 55 -14.97 -19.23 -13.20
N HIS A 56 -15.21 -18.71 -14.40
CA HIS A 56 -14.88 -17.29 -14.68
C HIS A 56 -15.89 -16.27 -14.12
N LYS A 57 -16.95 -16.72 -13.44
CA LYS A 57 -18.05 -15.81 -12.99
C LYS A 57 -17.86 -15.21 -11.60
N LYS A 58 -16.96 -15.75 -10.75
CA LYS A 58 -16.71 -15.19 -9.40
C LYS A 58 -15.89 -13.90 -9.39
N HIS A 59 -15.14 -13.60 -10.46
CA HIS A 59 -14.32 -12.39 -10.52
C HIS A 59 -15.12 -11.14 -10.92
N LYS A 60 -16.26 -11.32 -11.61
CA LYS A 60 -17.09 -10.20 -12.10
C LYS A 60 -17.88 -9.53 -10.96
N PHE A 61 -18.38 -10.30 -10.00
CA PHE A 61 -19.16 -9.77 -8.87
C PHE A 61 -18.36 -8.93 -7.88
N ARG A 62 -17.06 -9.20 -7.70
CA ARG A 62 -16.20 -8.42 -6.78
C ARG A 62 -15.74 -7.08 -7.36
N PHE A 63 -15.85 -6.89 -8.67
CA PHE A 63 -15.46 -5.66 -9.35
C PHE A 63 -16.59 -4.62 -9.29
N ASP A 64 -17.83 -5.09 -9.45
CA ASP A 64 -19.04 -4.27 -9.53
C ASP A 64 -19.33 -3.48 -8.24
N GLU A 65 -18.94 -4.01 -7.08
CA GLU A 65 -19.13 -3.37 -5.76
C GLU A 65 -18.37 -2.04 -5.62
N TYR A 66 -17.26 -1.86 -6.36
CA TYR A 66 -16.42 -0.65 -6.27
C TYR A 66 -16.65 0.33 -7.42
N THR A 67 -17.46 -0.03 -8.42
CA THR A 67 -17.70 0.79 -9.61
C THR A 67 -19.15 1.25 -9.61
N ASN A 68 -19.39 2.50 -9.21
CA ASN A 68 -20.69 3.13 -9.44
C ASN A 68 -20.97 3.20 -10.95
N LYS A 69 -22.25 3.06 -11.32
CA LYS A 69 -22.71 2.97 -12.72
C LYS A 69 -22.34 4.19 -13.57
N ASP A 70 -22.07 5.32 -12.92
CA ASP A 70 -21.75 6.60 -13.55
C ASP A 70 -20.22 6.81 -13.72
N GLY A 71 -19.39 5.85 -13.33
CA GLY A 71 -17.93 5.92 -13.44
C GLY A 71 -17.26 6.81 -12.39
N GLU A 72 -18.02 7.45 -11.49
CA GLU A 72 -17.48 8.30 -10.44
C GLU A 72 -16.89 7.48 -9.28
N ILE A 73 -15.74 7.93 -8.75
CA ILE A 73 -15.09 7.32 -7.60
C ILE A 73 -15.75 7.85 -6.32
N THR A 74 -16.41 6.96 -5.59
CA THR A 74 -16.96 7.31 -4.27
C THR A 74 -15.85 7.28 -3.22
N TYR A 75 -15.78 8.35 -2.43
CA TYR A 75 -14.83 8.46 -1.32
C TYR A 75 -14.88 7.22 -0.43
N GLY A 76 -13.72 6.65 -0.13
CA GLY A 76 -13.63 5.49 0.77
C GLY A 76 -14.01 4.15 0.14
N ALA A 77 -14.61 4.13 -1.05
CA ALA A 77 -14.91 2.92 -1.81
C ALA A 77 -13.74 2.53 -2.72
N TRP A 78 -12.53 2.42 -2.15
CA TRP A 78 -11.32 2.06 -2.88
C TRP A 78 -11.07 0.55 -2.82
N ALA A 79 -10.83 -0.07 -3.97
CA ALA A 79 -10.46 -1.48 -4.00
C ALA A 79 -9.03 -1.66 -3.50
N ARG A 80 -8.74 -2.79 -2.84
CA ARG A 80 -7.37 -3.13 -2.39
C ARG A 80 -6.28 -2.89 -3.43
N SER A 81 -6.54 -3.30 -4.67
CA SER A 81 -5.58 -3.19 -5.77
C SER A 81 -5.26 -1.74 -6.12
N GLU A 82 -6.19 -0.81 -5.87
CA GLU A 82 -6.01 0.62 -6.09
C GLU A 82 -5.20 1.23 -4.97
N CYS A 83 -5.46 0.86 -3.72
CA CYS A 83 -4.63 1.27 -2.59
C CYS A 83 -3.15 0.86 -2.79
N PHE A 84 -2.89 -0.35 -3.30
CA PHE A 84 -1.54 -0.77 -3.68
C PHE A 84 -0.93 0.06 -4.83
N LYS A 85 -1.73 0.51 -5.80
CA LYS A 85 -1.24 1.41 -6.86
C LYS A 85 -0.87 2.78 -6.29
N VAL A 86 -1.69 3.32 -5.38
CA VAL A 86 -1.40 4.58 -4.67
C VAL A 86 -0.14 4.45 -3.83
N GLU A 87 0.01 3.38 -3.05
CA GLU A 87 1.23 3.11 -2.27
C GLU A 87 2.48 3.01 -3.16
N ARG A 88 2.38 2.29 -4.28
CA ARG A 88 3.47 2.22 -5.26
C ARG A 88 3.79 3.61 -5.82
N GLY A 89 2.78 4.40 -6.11
CA GLY A 89 2.92 5.80 -6.52
C GLY A 89 3.69 6.62 -5.49
N LEU A 90 3.32 6.53 -4.22
CA LEU A 90 4.01 7.21 -3.11
C LEU A 90 5.47 6.79 -2.97
N LEU A 91 5.79 5.51 -3.17
CA LEU A 91 7.18 5.01 -3.11
C LEU A 91 8.05 5.46 -4.30
N THR A 92 7.43 5.77 -5.44
CA THR A 92 8.11 6.17 -6.68
C THR A 92 8.23 7.69 -6.78
N PHE A 93 7.12 8.42 -6.66
CA PHE A 93 7.04 9.85 -6.93
C PHE A 93 7.02 10.71 -5.65
N GLY A 94 6.55 10.14 -4.53
CA GLY A 94 6.39 10.85 -3.26
C GLY A 94 5.02 11.54 -3.15
N TRP A 95 4.92 12.46 -2.19
CA TRP A 95 3.70 13.22 -1.91
C TRP A 95 3.54 14.41 -2.88
N GLY A 96 2.31 14.70 -3.30
CA GLY A 96 1.97 15.87 -4.12
C GLY A 96 2.27 15.75 -5.62
N ARG A 97 2.56 14.54 -6.11
CA ARG A 97 2.78 14.22 -7.53
C ARG A 97 1.67 13.32 -8.06
N TRP A 98 0.44 13.79 -7.90
CA TRP A 98 -0.76 13.00 -8.13
C TRP A 98 -0.98 12.72 -9.61
N GLN A 99 -0.71 13.71 -10.47
CA GLN A 99 -0.80 13.54 -11.92
C GLN A 99 0.20 12.51 -12.46
N GLU A 100 1.42 12.46 -11.94
CA GLU A 100 2.40 11.43 -12.29
C GLU A 100 1.98 10.05 -11.77
N ILE A 101 1.39 9.98 -10.58
CA ILE A 101 0.83 8.74 -10.04
C ILE A 101 -0.33 8.26 -10.90
N LEU A 102 -1.23 9.14 -11.31
CA LEU A 102 -2.41 8.81 -12.11
C LEU A 102 -2.01 8.34 -13.51
N SER A 103 -1.07 9.03 -14.16
CA SER A 103 -0.60 8.70 -15.51
C SER A 103 0.25 7.43 -15.57
N HIS A 104 1.06 7.15 -14.55
CA HIS A 104 1.96 5.99 -14.55
C HIS A 104 1.28 4.70 -14.05
N ASN A 105 0.13 4.80 -13.38
CA ASN A 105 -0.59 3.64 -12.86
C ASN A 105 -1.89 3.43 -13.64
N GLN A 106 -2.17 2.20 -14.03
CA GLN A 106 -3.41 1.83 -14.73
C GLN A 106 -4.60 1.82 -13.76
N PHE A 107 -5.06 3.00 -13.33
CA PHE A 107 -6.32 3.15 -12.59
C PHE A 107 -7.52 2.88 -13.50
N ARG A 108 -8.67 2.56 -12.91
CA ARG A 108 -9.93 2.52 -13.67
C ARG A 108 -10.32 3.95 -14.05
N GLU A 109 -11.20 4.07 -15.03
CA GLU A 109 -11.78 5.35 -15.41
C GLU A 109 -12.48 6.01 -14.21
N GLY A 110 -12.42 7.35 -14.13
CA GLY A 110 -13.05 8.14 -13.07
C GLY A 110 -12.12 8.65 -11.97
N TRP A 111 -10.94 8.04 -11.78
CA TRP A 111 -9.96 8.53 -10.80
C TRP A 111 -9.42 9.91 -11.16
N LYS A 112 -9.49 10.82 -10.19
CA LYS A 112 -8.93 12.18 -10.28
C LYS A 112 -7.78 12.35 -9.28
N GLU A 113 -7.02 13.43 -9.43
CA GLU A 113 -5.92 13.76 -8.52
C GLU A 113 -6.37 13.87 -7.07
N CYS A 114 -7.57 14.44 -6.82
CA CYS A 114 -8.15 14.55 -5.49
C CYS A 114 -8.41 13.18 -4.84
N ASP A 115 -8.90 12.20 -5.61
CA ASP A 115 -9.18 10.85 -5.10
C ASP A 115 -7.88 10.14 -4.70
N ILE A 116 -6.82 10.34 -5.49
CA ILE A 116 -5.49 9.82 -5.20
C ILE A 116 -4.95 10.45 -3.92
N GLU A 117 -5.06 11.78 -3.80
CA GLU A 117 -4.61 12.50 -2.61
C GLU A 117 -5.33 12.03 -1.35
N ASP A 118 -6.66 11.89 -1.42
CA ASP A 118 -7.47 11.43 -0.30
C ASP A 118 -7.14 10.00 0.11
N CYS A 119 -7.01 9.09 -0.86
CA CYS A 119 -6.59 7.72 -0.59
C CYS A 119 -5.16 7.68 0.01
N ALA A 120 -4.23 8.45 -0.56
CA ALA A 120 -2.86 8.56 -0.08
C ALA A 120 -2.80 9.08 1.36
N ARG A 121 -3.62 10.08 1.69
CA ARG A 121 -3.72 10.65 3.05
C ARG A 121 -4.11 9.58 4.06
N VAL A 122 -5.15 8.81 3.78
CA VAL A 122 -5.59 7.71 4.66
C VAL A 122 -4.49 6.66 4.83
N ILE A 123 -3.82 6.27 3.74
CA ILE A 123 -2.72 5.30 3.77
C ILE A 123 -1.56 5.80 4.65
N VAL A 124 -1.09 7.02 4.42
CA VAL A 124 0.06 7.59 5.14
C VAL A 124 -0.29 7.83 6.60
N LEU A 125 -1.49 8.35 6.90
CA LEU A 125 -1.97 8.53 8.26
C LEU A 125 -2.04 7.20 9.01
N TYR A 126 -2.54 6.14 8.36
CA TYR A 126 -2.56 4.80 8.94
C TYR A 126 -1.14 4.31 9.26
N CYS A 127 -0.17 4.53 8.36
CA CYS A 127 1.23 4.16 8.58
C CYS A 127 1.84 4.87 9.81
N LEU A 128 1.48 6.13 10.08
CA LEU A 128 2.01 6.87 11.23
C LEU A 128 1.68 6.20 12.58
N ARG A 129 0.56 5.47 12.68
CA ARG A 129 0.18 4.71 13.89
C ARG A 129 1.19 3.63 14.26
N PHE A 130 1.89 3.08 13.26
CA PHE A 130 2.88 2.00 13.43
C PHE A 130 4.33 2.48 13.35
N TYR A 131 4.55 3.77 13.09
CA TYR A 131 5.88 4.32 12.99
C TYR A 131 6.53 4.43 14.37
N ARG A 132 7.66 3.75 14.56
CA ARG A 132 8.46 3.75 15.81
C ARG A 132 9.85 4.37 15.64
N GLY A 133 10.05 5.14 14.56
CA GLY A 133 11.32 5.82 14.27
C GLY A 133 11.40 7.23 14.85
N ASP A 134 12.14 8.11 14.15
CA ASP A 134 12.44 9.49 14.57
C ASP A 134 11.19 10.38 14.61
N ASP A 135 10.91 10.99 15.76
CA ASP A 135 9.79 11.91 15.96
C ASP A 135 9.82 13.10 15.00
N LYS A 136 10.99 13.57 14.57
CA LYS A 136 11.11 14.64 13.57
C LYS A 136 10.52 14.24 12.22
N ILE A 137 10.68 12.96 11.84
CA ILE A 137 10.07 12.42 10.63
C ILE A 137 8.56 12.29 10.84
N ARG A 138 8.12 11.83 12.02
CA ARG A 138 6.69 11.74 12.33
C ARG A 138 6.01 13.10 12.22
N THR A 139 6.56 14.13 12.87
CA THR A 139 6.04 15.51 12.80
C THR A 139 6.06 16.05 11.37
N PHE A 140 7.16 15.86 10.64
CA PHE A 140 7.23 16.30 9.25
C PHE A 140 6.14 15.65 8.38
N ILE A 141 5.93 14.33 8.48
CA ILE A 141 4.91 13.67 7.68
C ILE A 141 3.51 14.13 8.12
N TRP A 142 3.26 14.30 9.42
CA TRP A 142 2.01 14.82 9.94
C TRP A 142 1.66 16.19 9.33
N ASP A 143 2.62 17.11 9.32
CA ASP A 143 2.47 18.43 8.72
C ASP A 143 2.28 18.35 7.20
N LEU A 144 3.00 17.44 6.53
CA LEU A 144 2.95 17.24 5.08
C LEU A 144 1.57 16.79 4.59
N ILE A 145 0.89 15.92 5.35
CA ILE A 145 -0.40 15.35 4.95
C ILE A 145 -1.61 16.11 5.50
N THR A 146 -1.39 17.12 6.35
CA THR A 146 -2.44 17.95 6.92
C THR A 146 -3.27 18.56 5.78
N PRO A 147 -4.59 18.33 5.73
CA PRO A 147 -5.42 18.89 4.67
C PRO A 147 -5.36 20.42 4.68
N PRO A 148 -5.42 21.06 3.50
CA PRO A 148 -5.23 22.51 3.40
C PRO A 148 -6.29 23.32 4.15
N GLU A 149 -7.49 22.76 4.36
CA GLU A 149 -8.58 23.42 5.10
C GLU A 149 -8.26 23.56 6.60
N PHE A 150 -7.42 22.67 7.13
CA PHE A 150 -7.03 22.64 8.55
C PHE A 150 -5.65 23.26 8.80
N ASP A 151 -4.92 23.68 7.76
CA ASP A 151 -3.66 24.39 7.94
C ASP A 151 -3.94 25.83 8.42
N SER A 152 -3.78 26.06 9.73
CA SER A 152 -3.95 27.38 10.35
C SER A 152 -3.01 28.45 9.77
N ARG A 153 -2.00 28.08 8.96
CA ARG A 153 -1.14 29.03 8.24
C ARG A 153 -1.85 29.67 7.02
N ASN A 154 -2.96 29.10 6.55
CA ASN A 154 -3.69 29.56 5.36
C ASN A 154 -4.97 30.36 5.69
N HIS A 155 -5.44 30.35 6.94
CA HIS A 155 -6.62 31.13 7.37
C HIS A 155 -6.39 32.66 7.43
N THR A 156 -5.20 33.15 7.08
CA THR A 156 -4.90 34.57 6.90
C THR A 156 -4.96 35.07 5.45
N VAL A 157 -5.35 34.24 4.48
CA VAL A 157 -5.52 34.70 3.10
C VAL A 157 -6.92 35.31 2.92
N ILE A 158 -7.02 36.59 3.26
CA ILE A 158 -8.10 37.48 2.79
C ILE A 158 -8.08 37.47 1.25
N PRO A 159 -9.23 37.31 0.55
CA PRO A 159 -9.26 37.36 -0.90
C PRO A 159 -9.02 38.81 -1.35
N GLY A 160 -7.80 39.11 -1.81
CA GLY A 160 -7.46 40.42 -2.35
C GLY A 160 -5.97 40.83 -2.35
N SER A 161 -5.05 40.10 -1.72
CA SER A 161 -3.63 40.48 -1.72
C SER A 161 -2.81 39.69 -2.73
N THR A 162 -2.32 40.40 -3.74
CA THR A 162 -1.29 39.96 -4.68
C THR A 162 0.05 39.69 -3.98
N GLN A 163 0.77 38.69 -4.51
CA GLN A 163 2.23 38.46 -4.47
C GLN A 163 2.98 38.45 -3.12
N GLY A 164 3.75 37.36 -2.92
CA GLY A 164 5.02 37.41 -2.18
C GLY A 164 5.24 36.24 -1.23
N ILE A 165 5.86 35.17 -1.72
CA ILE A 165 6.49 34.14 -0.86
C ILE A 165 7.70 34.81 -0.18
N PRO A 166 7.76 34.97 1.16
CA PRO A 166 8.94 35.52 1.80
C PRO A 166 10.00 34.41 1.88
N ARG A 167 10.97 34.48 0.95
CA ARG A 167 12.26 33.82 1.05
C ARG A 167 12.93 34.16 2.39
N GLY A 168 13.36 33.12 3.10
CA GLY A 168 14.52 33.11 4.00
C GLY A 168 14.44 33.98 5.26
N ARG A 169 14.28 33.34 6.43
CA ARG A 169 14.95 33.75 7.68
C ARG A 169 14.93 32.60 8.69
N LYS A 170 16.11 32.19 9.14
CA LYS A 170 16.32 31.34 10.32
C LYS A 170 15.58 31.96 11.51
N ALA A 171 14.45 31.37 11.90
CA ALA A 171 13.83 31.62 13.19
C ALA A 171 13.74 30.28 13.89
N THR A 172 14.66 30.06 14.84
CA THR A 172 14.50 29.08 15.92
C THR A 172 13.20 29.37 16.65
N ARG A 173 12.09 28.76 16.21
CA ARG A 173 10.82 28.86 16.90
C ARG A 173 10.73 27.71 17.87
N LYS A 174 10.88 28.04 19.16
CA LYS A 174 10.61 27.15 20.28
C LYS A 174 9.22 26.55 20.06
N LEU A 175 9.16 25.23 20.13
CA LEU A 175 7.93 24.44 20.20
C LEU A 175 7.09 25.05 21.32
N LYS A 176 6.04 25.81 20.97
CA LYS A 176 4.97 26.07 21.91
C LYS A 176 4.33 24.70 22.12
N HIS A 177 4.61 24.13 23.28
CA HIS A 177 3.83 23.04 23.82
C HIS A 177 2.41 23.58 23.98
N CYS A 178 1.55 23.27 23.01
CA CYS A 178 0.15 23.65 23.03
C CYS A 178 -0.59 22.69 23.97
N GLU A 179 -0.34 22.82 25.27
CA GLU A 179 -1.23 22.27 26.29
C GLU A 179 -2.44 23.21 26.40
N GLY A 180 -3.57 22.78 25.85
CA GLY A 180 -4.86 23.46 26.02
C GLY A 180 -5.76 23.59 24.80
N MET A 181 -5.37 23.10 23.62
CA MET A 181 -6.34 22.92 22.52
C MET A 181 -7.15 21.66 22.84
N ASP A 182 -8.48 21.69 22.76
CA ASP A 182 -9.30 20.48 22.85
C ASP A 182 -8.87 19.52 21.74
N PHE A 183 -8.01 18.55 22.09
CA PHE A 183 -7.48 17.56 21.16
C PHE A 183 -8.59 16.63 20.61
N SER A 184 -9.83 16.73 21.12
CA SER A 184 -10.98 15.96 20.64
C SER A 184 -11.28 16.23 19.15
N ASP A 185 -11.12 17.47 18.67
CA ASP A 185 -11.43 17.87 17.28
C ASP A 185 -10.16 18.02 16.41
N HIS A 186 -9.21 17.11 16.57
CA HIS A 186 -8.05 17.08 15.66
C HIS A 186 -8.44 16.38 14.35
N TRP A 187 -8.22 17.03 13.20
CA TRP A 187 -8.64 16.54 11.86
C TRP A 187 -8.32 15.06 11.60
N SER A 188 -7.19 14.56 12.12
CA SER A 188 -6.76 13.16 11.96
C SER A 188 -7.67 12.13 12.64
N ARG A 189 -8.53 12.56 13.56
CA ARG A 189 -9.53 11.74 14.27
C ARG A 189 -10.88 11.73 13.55
N HIS A 190 -11.05 12.57 12.53
CA HIS A 190 -12.28 12.64 11.77
C HIS A 190 -12.50 11.33 11.02
N GLU A 191 -13.73 10.80 11.04
CA GLU A 191 -14.08 9.50 10.46
C GLU A 191 -13.68 9.41 8.98
N LYS A 192 -13.74 10.53 8.25
CA LYS A 192 -13.27 10.68 6.87
C LYS A 192 -11.85 10.14 6.66
N PHE A 193 -10.96 10.21 7.64
CA PHE A 193 -9.58 9.75 7.50
C PHE A 193 -9.29 8.41 8.19
N ASP A 194 -10.33 7.71 8.67
CA ASP A 194 -10.16 6.46 9.39
C ASP A 194 -9.81 5.30 8.45
N GLY A 195 -8.54 4.89 8.47
CA GLY A 195 -8.06 3.75 7.71
C GLY A 195 -8.67 2.41 8.14
N ASP A 196 -9.21 2.28 9.36
CA ASP A 196 -9.86 1.04 9.79
C ASP A 196 -11.21 0.82 9.07
N ILE A 197 -11.86 1.90 8.62
CA ILE A 197 -13.10 1.89 7.82
C ILE A 197 -12.78 1.70 6.34
N PHE A 198 -11.88 2.51 5.77
CA PHE A 198 -11.69 2.58 4.32
C PHE A 198 -10.66 1.61 3.73
N LEU A 199 -9.75 1.07 4.55
CA LEU A 199 -8.71 0.17 4.05
C LEU A 199 -9.04 -1.27 4.40
N GLU A 200 -8.98 -2.17 3.43
CA GLU A 200 -9.25 -3.59 3.71
C GLU A 200 -8.26 -4.22 4.71
N SER A 201 -8.73 -5.16 5.53
CA SER A 201 -7.96 -5.77 6.62
C SER A 201 -6.61 -6.37 6.22
N ASN A 202 -6.54 -7.06 5.07
CA ASN A 202 -5.28 -7.63 4.57
C ASN A 202 -4.28 -6.54 4.14
N TYR A 203 -4.79 -5.44 3.60
CA TYR A 203 -3.96 -4.30 3.22
C TYR A 203 -3.45 -3.55 4.45
N ARG A 204 -4.28 -3.39 5.49
CA ARG A 204 -3.85 -2.84 6.79
C ARG A 204 -2.71 -3.65 7.42
N LYS A 205 -2.78 -4.98 7.39
CA LYS A 205 -1.70 -5.88 7.83
C LYS A 205 -0.41 -5.74 7.01
N HIS A 206 -0.52 -5.33 5.75
CA HIS A 206 0.63 -5.00 4.91
C HIS A 206 1.23 -3.66 5.33
N LEU A 207 0.40 -2.62 5.47
CA LEU A 207 0.85 -1.30 5.90
C LEU A 207 1.51 -1.33 7.28
N SER A 208 0.96 -2.05 8.26
CA SER A 208 1.57 -2.12 9.60
C SER A 208 2.99 -2.69 9.58
N ARG A 209 3.30 -3.63 8.68
CA ARG A 209 4.64 -4.20 8.50
C ARG A 209 5.58 -3.32 7.68
N HIS A 210 5.03 -2.49 6.80
CA HIS A 210 5.81 -1.71 5.82
C HIS A 210 5.70 -0.19 6.01
N ALA A 211 5.09 0.27 7.10
CA ALA A 211 4.91 1.68 7.43
C ALA A 211 6.23 2.46 7.39
N ASN A 212 7.28 1.94 8.05
CA ASN A 212 8.59 2.59 8.07
C ASN A 212 9.16 2.77 6.65
N LYS A 213 9.03 1.75 5.79
CA LYS A 213 9.50 1.81 4.41
C LYS A 213 8.80 2.94 3.65
N LEU A 214 7.47 3.02 3.77
CA LEU A 214 6.69 4.05 3.09
C LEU A 214 7.06 5.45 3.60
N LEU A 215 7.03 5.67 4.91
CA LEU A 215 7.24 6.99 5.52
C LEU A 215 8.65 7.52 5.30
N LEU A 216 9.67 6.68 5.47
CA LEU A 216 11.05 7.07 5.22
C LEU A 216 11.26 7.39 3.73
N ARG A 217 10.64 6.63 2.84
CA ARG A 217 10.73 6.88 1.40
C ARG A 217 10.07 8.18 1.01
N VAL A 218 8.86 8.46 1.52
CA VAL A 218 8.15 9.73 1.29
C VAL A 218 8.99 10.91 1.79
N ARG A 219 9.55 10.82 3.01
CA ARG A 219 10.46 11.84 3.56
C ARG A 219 11.68 12.07 2.67
N MET A 220 12.33 10.99 2.24
CA MET A 220 13.53 11.06 1.42
C MET A 220 13.25 11.68 0.05
N LEU A 221 12.16 11.31 -0.61
CA LEU A 221 11.76 11.88 -1.90
C LEU A 221 11.41 13.36 -1.78
N HIS A 222 10.75 13.76 -0.70
CA HIS A 222 10.51 15.17 -0.42
C HIS A 222 11.83 15.93 -0.21
N TYR A 223 12.77 15.37 0.54
CA TYR A 223 14.08 15.99 0.76
C TYR A 223 14.83 16.22 -0.57
N ILE A 224 14.86 15.20 -1.44
CA ILE A 224 15.49 15.33 -2.77
C ILE A 224 14.81 16.45 -3.57
N LYS A 225 13.47 16.46 -3.65
CA LYS A 225 12.73 17.47 -4.41
C LYS A 225 12.96 18.88 -3.86
N ASN A 226 12.80 19.08 -2.56
CA ASN A 226 12.70 20.40 -1.97
C ASN A 226 14.04 20.99 -1.54
N GLU A 227 14.96 20.17 -1.01
CA GLU A 227 16.22 20.64 -0.44
C GLU A 227 17.39 20.48 -1.42
N ILE A 228 17.40 19.42 -2.22
CA ILE A 228 18.50 19.17 -3.18
C ILE A 228 18.21 19.87 -4.51
N ILE A 229 17.05 19.60 -5.11
CA ILE A 229 16.72 20.19 -6.41
C ILE A 229 16.24 21.63 -6.22
N GLY A 230 15.31 21.87 -5.27
CA GLY A 230 14.89 23.20 -4.86
C GLY A 230 14.41 24.07 -6.04
N ASP A 231 15.14 25.15 -6.30
CA ASP A 231 14.82 26.12 -7.36
C ASP A 231 15.01 25.54 -8.79
N LEU A 232 15.78 24.45 -8.94
CA LEU A 232 16.02 23.79 -10.22
C LEU A 232 14.85 22.91 -10.69
N VAL A 233 13.86 22.65 -9.83
CA VAL A 233 12.76 21.71 -10.13
C VAL A 233 12.00 22.16 -11.38
N GLN A 234 11.69 23.46 -11.46
CA GLN A 234 10.95 24.01 -12.59
C GLN A 234 11.77 23.98 -13.87
N HIS A 235 13.06 24.33 -13.80
CA HIS A 235 13.96 24.33 -14.95
C HIS A 235 14.18 22.93 -15.52
N ILE A 236 14.31 21.92 -14.64
CA ILE A 236 14.43 20.51 -15.05
C ILE A 236 13.11 20.00 -15.65
N SER A 237 11.97 20.38 -15.07
CA SER A 237 10.65 20.00 -15.58
C SER A 237 10.38 20.59 -16.96
N ASP A 238 10.83 21.82 -17.19
CA ASP A 238 10.64 22.55 -18.45
C ASP A 238 11.70 22.20 -19.51
N GLY A 239 12.59 21.23 -19.21
CA GLY A 239 13.65 20.79 -20.13
C GLY A 239 14.67 21.88 -20.47
N THR A 240 14.74 22.94 -19.67
CA THR A 240 15.62 24.08 -19.93
C THR A 240 17.02 23.73 -19.44
N HIS A 241 17.94 23.53 -20.38
CA HIS A 241 19.36 23.39 -20.06
C HIS A 241 19.88 24.69 -19.43
N ILE A 242 20.52 24.56 -18.27
CA ILE A 242 21.24 25.63 -17.57
C ILE A 242 22.71 25.58 -18.00
#